data_AF-A0AAP5YSZ3-F1
#
_entry.id   AF-A0AAP5YSZ3-F1
#
_cell.length_a   1.000
_cell.length_b   1.000
_cell.length_c   1.000
_cell.angle_alpha   90.00
_cell.angle_beta   90.00
_cell.angle_gamma   90.00
#
_symmetry.space_group_name_H-M   'P 1'
#
loop_
_entity.id
_entity.type
_entity.pdbx_description
1 polymer ?
#
loop_
_entity_poly.entity_id
_entity_poly.type
_entity_poly.pdbx_seq_one_letter_code
_entity_poly.pdbx_strand_id
1 'polypeptide(L)'
;MADYLYQDILIENGDVVLDAGRNPVLIQDRAVIAQDIKHAIIESNLAVELIAERSPSKKADIRTKLELLVEEDVRLVPGTVRLEEPTEGTIYVFATTADFGDVTLDITTSETTNV
;
A
#
# COMPACT_ATOMS: atom_id res chain seq x y z
N MET A 1 4.85 -7.46 -28.21
CA MET A 1 5.00 -7.95 -26.82
C MET A 1 4.82 -6.73 -25.94
N ALA A 2 3.92 -6.78 -24.96
CA ALA A 2 3.84 -5.70 -23.98
C ALA A 2 5.14 -5.76 -23.17
N ASP A 3 5.96 -4.73 -23.31
CA ASP A 3 7.22 -4.61 -22.58
C ASP A 3 6.86 -4.01 -21.22
N TYR A 4 6.80 -4.85 -20.20
CA TYR A 4 6.60 -4.42 -18.81
C TYR A 4 7.97 -4.28 -18.16
N LEU A 5 8.15 -3.24 -17.34
CA LEU A 5 9.39 -3.00 -16.62
C LEU A 5 9.46 -3.84 -15.35
N TYR A 6 8.31 -4.05 -14.72
CA TYR A 6 8.18 -4.82 -13.48
C TYR A 6 7.13 -5.91 -13.61
N GLN A 7 7.40 -7.07 -13.03
CA GLN A 7 6.46 -8.19 -12.95
C GLN A 7 6.65 -8.93 -11.63
N ASP A 8 5.54 -9.26 -10.99
CA ASP A 8 5.52 -10.05 -9.75
C ASP A 8 4.27 -10.94 -9.66
N ILE A 9 4.21 -11.80 -8.66
CA ILE A 9 3.05 -12.62 -8.31
C ILE A 9 2.05 -11.78 -7.50
N LEU A 10 0.77 -11.89 -7.84
CA LEU A 10 -0.31 -11.28 -7.08
C LEU A 10 -0.45 -11.96 -5.72
N ILE A 11 -0.31 -11.17 -4.66
CA ILE A 11 -0.55 -11.59 -3.28
C ILE A 11 -1.74 -10.78 -2.74
N GLU A 12 -2.77 -11.48 -2.29
CA GLU A 12 -3.93 -10.88 -1.64
C GLU A 12 -4.16 -11.53 -0.27
N ASN A 13 -4.37 -10.70 0.76
CA ASN A 13 -4.59 -11.15 2.14
C ASN A 13 -3.52 -12.11 2.68
N GLY A 14 -2.28 -11.95 2.21
CA GLY A 14 -1.14 -12.77 2.62
C GLY A 14 -1.03 -14.13 1.91
N ASP A 15 -1.81 -14.39 0.86
CA ASP A 15 -1.73 -15.63 0.08
C ASP A 15 -1.58 -15.36 -1.42
N VAL A 16 -0.99 -16.32 -2.13
CA VAL A 16 -0.78 -16.25 -3.58
C VAL A 16 -2.11 -16.49 -4.29
N VAL A 17 -2.50 -15.55 -5.15
CA VAL A 17 -3.72 -15.70 -5.94
C VAL A 17 -3.46 -16.64 -7.12
N LEU A 18 -4.33 -17.64 -7.26
CA LEU A 18 -4.25 -18.64 -8.32
C LEU A 18 -5.40 -18.49 -9.33
N ASP A 19 -5.10 -18.70 -10.60
CA ASP A 19 -6.10 -18.77 -11.67
C ASP A 19 -6.88 -20.11 -11.65
N ALA A 20 -7.84 -20.26 -12.57
CA ALA A 20 -8.63 -21.49 -12.72
C ALA A 20 -7.77 -22.75 -13.05
N GLY A 21 -6.55 -22.55 -13.56
CA GLY A 21 -5.57 -23.59 -13.84
C GLY A 21 -4.59 -23.86 -12.69
N ARG A 22 -4.77 -23.21 -11.53
CA ARG A 22 -3.86 -23.24 -10.37
C ARG A 22 -2.48 -22.64 -10.63
N ASN A 23 -2.36 -21.73 -11.61
CA ASN A 23 -1.14 -20.98 -11.82
C ASN A 23 -1.19 -19.66 -11.05
N PRO A 24 -0.05 -19.16 -10.53
CA PRO A 24 0.01 -17.84 -9.91
C PRO A 24 -0.42 -16.75 -10.90
N VAL A 25 -1.29 -15.86 -10.44
CA VAL A 25 -1.65 -14.65 -11.18
C VAL A 25 -0.47 -13.68 -11.12
N LEU A 26 -0.13 -13.09 -12.26
CA LEU A 26 0.98 -12.15 -12.37
C LEU A 26 0.45 -10.73 -12.51
N ILE A 27 1.07 -9.80 -11.79
CA ILE A 27 0.86 -8.36 -11.86
C ILE A 27 2.04 -7.68 -12.53
N GLN A 28 1.81 -6.50 -13.08
CA GLN A 28 2.79 -5.77 -13.89
C GLN A 28 2.86 -4.29 -13.50
N ASP A 29 4.03 -3.70 -13.66
CA ASP A 29 4.33 -2.26 -13.53
C ASP A 29 3.73 -1.62 -12.28
N ARG A 30 2.74 -0.74 -12.43
CA ARG A 30 2.11 0.00 -11.33
C ARG A 30 1.51 -0.91 -10.27
N ALA A 31 0.96 -2.07 -10.68
CA ALA A 31 0.34 -3.00 -9.74
C ALA A 31 1.39 -3.65 -8.82
N VAL A 32 2.60 -3.89 -9.32
CA VAL A 32 3.73 -4.39 -8.51
C VAL A 32 4.14 -3.35 -7.48
N ILE A 33 4.30 -2.10 -7.91
CA ILE A 33 4.64 -0.98 -7.02
C ILE A 33 3.56 -0.81 -5.93
N ALA A 34 2.29 -0.87 -6.32
CA ALA A 34 1.18 -0.77 -5.38
C ALA A 34 1.18 -1.91 -4.34
N GLN A 35 1.46 -3.14 -4.78
CA GLN A 35 1.58 -4.30 -3.89
C GLN A 35 2.74 -4.14 -2.90
N ASP A 36 3.91 -3.70 -3.36
CA ASP A 36 5.08 -3.51 -2.51
C ASP A 36 4.84 -2.43 -1.44
N ILE A 37 4.22 -1.31 -1.81
CA ILE A 37 3.84 -0.24 -0.86
C ILE A 37 2.84 -0.77 0.17
N LYS A 38 1.84 -1.53 -0.27
CA LYS A 38 0.85 -2.14 0.63
C LYS A 38 1.52 -3.05 1.65
N HIS A 39 2.44 -3.91 1.20
CA HIS A 39 3.18 -4.80 2.10
C HIS A 39 4.07 -4.03 3.06
N ALA A 40 4.85 -3.05 2.58
CA ALA A 40 5.69 -2.23 3.44
C ALA A 40 4.88 -1.58 4.58
N ILE A 41 3.71 -1.01 4.27
CA ILE A 41 2.82 -0.41 5.26
C ILE A 41 2.31 -1.45 6.26
N ILE A 42 1.87 -2.62 5.80
CA ILE A 42 1.36 -3.69 6.68
C ILE A 42 2.48 -4.24 7.57
N GLU A 43 3.65 -4.54 7.01
CA GLU A 43 4.81 -5.10 7.70
C GLU A 43 5.40 -4.12 8.73
N SER A 44 5.28 -2.81 8.49
CA SER A 44 5.74 -1.78 9.42
C SER A 44 4.91 -1.70 10.72
N ASN A 45 3.72 -2.29 10.75
CA ASN A 45 2.70 -2.13 11.82
C ASN A 45 2.22 -0.68 12.07
N LEU A 46 2.70 0.31 11.32
CA LEU A 46 2.32 1.71 11.51
C LEU A 46 0.84 1.96 11.21
N ALA A 47 0.24 1.22 10.28
CA ALA A 47 -1.20 1.31 9.99
C ALA A 47 -2.04 0.92 11.21
N VAL A 48 -1.64 -0.12 11.95
CA VAL A 48 -2.31 -0.58 13.16
C VAL A 48 -2.14 0.45 14.28
N GLU A 49 -0.93 1.00 14.45
CA GLU A 49 -0.68 2.07 15.42
C GLU A 49 -1.53 3.33 15.13
N LEU A 50 -1.68 3.71 13.86
CA LEU A 50 -2.45 4.88 13.45
C LEU A 50 -3.93 4.77 13.85
N ILE A 51 -4.51 3.57 13.69
CA ILE A 51 -5.92 3.30 14.01
C ILE A 51 -6.13 3.23 15.53
N ALA A 52 -5.19 2.60 16.25
CA ALA A 52 -5.26 2.45 17.70
C ALA A 52 -5.05 3.79 18.44
N GLU A 53 -4.35 4.76 17.82
CA GLU A 53 -4.03 6.03 18.45
C GLU A 53 -5.23 7.02 18.42
N ARG A 54 -5.45 7.70 19.54
CA ARG A 54 -6.55 8.66 19.74
C ARG A 54 -6.06 10.11 19.81
N SER A 55 -4.78 10.32 20.07
CA SER A 55 -4.17 11.65 20.17
C SER A 55 -3.87 12.23 18.77
N PRO A 56 -4.43 13.41 18.42
CA PRO A 56 -4.18 14.05 17.12
C PRO A 56 -2.69 14.28 16.84
N SER A 57 -1.92 14.67 17.85
CA SER A 57 -0.49 14.96 17.70
C SER A 57 0.32 13.71 17.37
N LYS A 58 -0.03 12.57 17.98
CA LYS A 58 0.65 11.30 17.73
C LYS A 58 0.20 10.68 16.41
N LYS A 59 -1.09 10.80 16.04
CA LYS A 59 -1.56 10.42 14.70
C LYS A 59 -0.80 11.18 13.61
N ALA A 60 -0.56 12.48 13.81
CA ALA A 60 0.23 13.27 12.87
C ALA A 60 1.67 12.74 12.74
N ASP A 61 2.32 12.36 13.84
CA ASP A 61 3.66 11.76 13.83
C ASP A 61 3.69 10.41 13.10
N ILE A 62 2.71 9.53 13.37
CA ILE A 62 2.59 8.23 12.68
C ILE A 62 2.32 8.42 11.19
N ARG A 63 1.50 9.41 10.81
CA ARG A 63 1.24 9.74 9.40
C ARG A 63 2.51 10.19 8.68
N THR A 64 3.33 11.04 9.30
CA THR A 64 4.64 11.43 8.75
C THR A 64 5.56 10.21 8.60
N LYS A 65 5.57 9.29 9.57
CA LYS A 65 6.36 8.04 9.47
C LYS A 65 5.90 7.16 8.32
N LEU A 66 4.59 7.03 8.11
CA LEU A 66 4.03 6.32 6.96
C LEU A 66 4.41 7.00 5.64
N GLU A 67 4.34 8.33 5.56
CA GLU A 67 4.77 9.08 4.37
C GLU A 67 6.24 8.77 4.04
N LEU A 68 7.12 8.84 5.05
CA LEU A 68 8.54 8.54 4.89
C LEU A 68 8.80 7.09 4.48
N LEU A 69 8.10 6.12 5.08
CA LEU A 69 8.22 4.70 4.73
C LEU A 69 7.87 4.45 3.27
N VAL A 70 6.78 5.05 2.79
CA VAL A 70 6.36 4.90 1.39
C VAL A 70 7.37 5.57 0.46
N GLU A 71 7.98 6.69 0.86
CA GLU A 71 9.04 7.35 0.11
C GLU A 71 10.36 6.57 0.02
N GLU A 72 10.56 5.52 0.83
CA GLU A 72 11.72 4.64 0.69
C GLU A 72 11.69 3.84 -0.62
N ASP A 73 10.53 3.71 -1.28
CA ASP A 73 10.43 3.11 -2.60
C ASP A 73 10.99 4.03 -3.69
N VAL A 74 12.17 3.68 -4.20
CA VAL A 74 12.90 4.43 -5.24
C VAL A 74 12.14 4.61 -6.57
N ARG A 75 11.05 3.87 -6.78
CA ARG A 75 10.20 3.97 -7.99
C ARG A 75 9.17 5.09 -7.89
N LEU A 76 8.98 5.68 -6.70
CA LEU A 76 8.12 6.84 -6.48
C LEU A 76 8.91 8.14 -6.60
N VAL A 77 8.19 9.21 -6.96
CA VAL A 77 8.75 10.57 -6.94
C VAL A 77 8.69 11.10 -5.50
N PRO A 78 9.83 11.42 -4.86
CA PRO A 78 9.84 11.95 -3.50
C PRO A 78 9.04 13.25 -3.38
N GLY A 79 8.33 13.45 -2.28
CA GLY A 79 7.48 14.61 -2.02
C GLY A 79 6.10 14.57 -2.69
N THR A 80 5.76 13.48 -3.40
CA THR A 80 4.42 13.28 -3.99
C THR A 80 3.52 12.38 -3.15
N VAL A 81 4.07 11.73 -2.12
CA VAL A 81 3.33 10.83 -1.24
C VAL A 81 2.39 11.63 -0.35
N ARG A 82 1.11 11.25 -0.34
CA ARG A 82 0.08 11.84 0.51
C ARG A 82 -0.80 10.74 1.09
N LEU A 83 -0.95 10.74 2.41
CA LEU A 83 -1.85 9.83 3.11
C LEU A 83 -3.16 10.53 3.51
N GLU A 84 -4.30 9.91 3.27
CA GLU A 84 -5.60 10.41 3.74
C GLU A 84 -6.35 9.34 4.53
N GLU A 85 -6.97 9.73 5.63
CA GLU A 85 -7.82 8.85 6.45
C GLU A 85 -9.20 9.49 6.56
N PRO A 86 -10.09 9.28 5.56
CA PRO A 86 -11.41 9.89 5.58
C PRO A 86 -12.35 9.23 6.60
N THR A 87 -12.11 7.97 6.93
CA THR A 87 -12.85 7.20 7.94
C THR A 87 -11.89 6.39 8.78
N GLU A 88 -12.22 6.22 10.06
CA GLU A 88 -11.43 5.41 11.00
C GLU A 88 -11.29 3.98 10.44
N GLY A 89 -10.06 3.51 10.26
CA GLY A 89 -9.78 2.20 9.66
C GLY A 89 -9.69 2.15 8.14
N THR A 90 -9.72 3.29 7.44
CA THR A 90 -9.45 3.36 5.99
C THR A 90 -8.36 4.37 5.71
N ILE A 91 -7.26 3.91 5.11
CA ILE A 91 -6.11 4.73 4.77
C ILE A 91 -5.96 4.72 3.25
N TYR A 92 -6.08 5.89 2.62
CA TYR A 92 -5.75 6.11 1.23
C TYR A 92 -4.32 6.61 1.10
N VAL A 93 -3.57 6.04 0.16
CA VAL A 93 -2.21 6.45 -0.16
C VAL A 93 -2.18 6.89 -1.62
N PHE A 94 -1.75 8.13 -1.83
CA PHE A 94 -1.57 8.72 -3.15
C PHE A 94 -0.08 8.95 -3.36
N ALA A 95 0.45 8.52 -4.51
CA ALA A 95 1.83 8.77 -4.87
C ALA A 95 1.98 8.80 -6.39
N THR A 96 2.96 9.57 -6.89
CA THR A 96 3.30 9.59 -8.31
C THR A 96 4.50 8.68 -8.56
N THR A 97 4.34 7.72 -9.46
CA THR A 97 5.46 6.87 -9.92
C THR A 97 6.32 7.63 -10.94
N ALA A 98 7.64 7.43 -10.87
CA ALA A 98 8.59 8.11 -11.75
C ALA A 98 8.37 7.75 -13.23
N ASP A 99 8.13 6.47 -13.52
CA ASP A 99 8.06 5.95 -14.89
C ASP A 99 6.62 5.85 -15.43
N PHE A 100 5.59 5.85 -14.56
CA PHE A 100 4.22 5.50 -14.96
C PHE A 100 3.13 6.52 -14.57
N GLY A 101 3.45 7.65 -13.94
CA GLY A 101 2.47 8.66 -13.51
C GLY A 101 1.76 8.32 -12.19
N ASP A 102 0.55 8.86 -11.95
CA ASP A 102 -0.12 8.76 -10.64
C ASP A 102 -0.62 7.34 -10.32
N VAL A 103 -0.45 6.94 -9.07
CA VAL A 103 -0.96 5.70 -8.47
C VAL A 103 -1.81 6.06 -7.25
N THR A 104 -3.01 5.47 -7.18
CA THR A 104 -3.93 5.56 -6.04
C THR A 104 -4.08 4.18 -5.44
N LEU A 105 -3.83 4.04 -4.13
CA LEU A 105 -3.97 2.80 -3.38
C LEU A 105 -4.93 3.00 -2.22
N ASP A 106 -5.80 2.03 -1.98
CA ASP A 106 -6.71 1.96 -0.83
C ASP A 106 -6.36 0.81 0.12
N ILE A 107 -6.27 1.12 1.41
CA ILE A 107 -6.08 0.12 2.47
C ILE A 107 -7.30 0.20 3.39
N THR A 108 -8.15 -0.81 3.32
CA THR A 108 -9.31 -0.97 4.22
C THR A 108 -8.97 -2.02 5.26
N THR A 109 -8.78 -1.62 6.51
CA THR A 109 -8.61 -2.57 7.62
C THR A 109 -9.99 -2.87 8.21
N SER A 110 -10.67 -3.88 7.68
CA SER A 110 -11.89 -4.40 8.28
C SER A 110 -11.54 -5.42 9.37
N GLU A 111 -11.51 -4.99 10.63
CA GLU A 111 -11.53 -5.90 11.78
C GLU A 111 -12.87 -6.64 11.79
N THR A 112 -12.92 -7.85 11.24
CA THR A 112 -14.03 -8.77 11.48
C THR A 112 -13.67 -9.61 12.71
N THR A 113 -13.92 -9.07 13.91
CA THR A 113 -14.04 -9.90 15.12
C THR A 113 -15.34 -10.68 15.01
N ASN A 114 -15.26 -11.91 14.50
CA ASN A 114 -16.37 -12.85 14.56
C ASN A 114 -16.32 -13.52 15.95
N VAL A 115 -17.36 -13.28 16.76
CA VAL A 115 -17.64 -13.97 18.04
C VAL A 115 -18.46 -15.24 17.81
#